data_AF-A0A7S1XQL0-F1
#
_entry.id   AF-A0A7S1XQL0-F1
#
_cell.length_a   1.000
_cell.length_b   1.000
_cell.length_c   1.000
_cell.angle_alpha   90.00
_cell.angle_beta   90.00
_cell.angle_gamma   90.00
#
_symmetry.space_group_name_H-M   'P 1'
#
loop_
_entity.id
_entity.type
_entity.pdbx_description
1 polymer ?
#
loop_
_entity_poly.entity_id
_entity_poly.type
_entity_poly.pdbx_seq_one_letter_code
_entity_poly.pdbx_strand_id
1 'polypeptide(L)'
;DVGRDGRTQKHFVRSEDCLEWLYDLQRVLRRDDEVLRPVMSQLGAYRVVDDKLLPLLLEYRDDRALVLTLCKIFVTITMPLHQDAAAALRTTVARKVVDNDGDQGLARELRARREAAVAQA
;
A
#
# COMPACT_ATOMS: atom_id res chain seq x y z
N ASP A 1 -14.77 -6.89 -27.61
CA ASP A 1 -14.31 -7.91 -28.58
C ASP A 1 -14.09 -9.26 -27.91
N VAL A 2 -14.58 -10.33 -28.54
CA VAL A 2 -14.32 -11.71 -28.11
C VAL A 2 -13.09 -12.20 -28.88
N GLY A 3 -11.98 -12.40 -28.15
CA GLY A 3 -10.75 -12.94 -28.73
C GLY A 3 -10.93 -14.37 -29.22
N ARG A 4 -10.18 -14.73 -30.26
CA ARG A 4 -10.19 -16.00 -31.02
C ARG A 4 -10.04 -17.29 -30.18
N ASP A 5 -9.72 -17.17 -28.89
CA ASP A 5 -9.49 -18.27 -27.94
C ASP A 5 -10.67 -18.52 -26.96
N GLY A 6 -11.81 -17.83 -27.12
CA GLY A 6 -12.97 -17.99 -26.22
C GLY A 6 -12.76 -17.46 -24.80
N ARG A 7 -11.60 -16.84 -24.51
CA ARG A 7 -11.36 -16.10 -23.28
C ARG A 7 -11.80 -14.65 -23.45
N THR A 8 -12.75 -14.21 -22.65
CA THR A 8 -13.13 -12.79 -22.56
C THR A 8 -11.90 -11.98 -22.14
N GLN A 9 -11.41 -11.10 -23.02
CA GLN A 9 -10.30 -10.21 -22.71
C GLN A 9 -10.79 -9.19 -21.69
N LYS A 10 -10.27 -9.26 -20.46
CA LYS A 10 -10.60 -8.30 -19.41
C LYS A 10 -9.84 -7.01 -19.68
N HIS A 11 -10.52 -6.01 -20.22
CA HIS A 11 -9.98 -4.66 -20.39
C HIS A 11 -10.07 -3.89 -19.08
N PHE A 12 -9.03 -3.14 -18.76
CA PHE A 12 -9.05 -2.23 -17.62
C PHE A 12 -9.67 -0.89 -18.04
N VAL A 13 -10.79 -0.51 -17.41
CA VAL A 13 -11.45 0.78 -17.70
C VAL A 13 -11.12 1.78 -16.61
N ARG A 14 -10.51 2.90 -16.98
CA ARG A 14 -10.23 4.02 -16.07
C ARG A 14 -11.45 4.95 -15.90
N SER A 15 -11.51 5.63 -14.75
CA SER A 15 -12.47 6.73 -14.52
C SER A 15 -12.08 7.99 -15.31
N GLU A 16 -13.02 8.90 -15.53
CA GLU A 16 -12.78 10.20 -16.18
C GLU A 16 -11.75 11.03 -15.38
N ASP A 17 -11.85 11.04 -14.05
CA ASP A 17 -10.95 11.78 -13.15
C ASP A 17 -9.69 11.00 -12.75
N CYS A 18 -9.37 9.92 -13.45
CA CYS A 18 -8.29 9.02 -13.04
C CYS A 18 -6.94 9.73 -12.88
N LEU A 19 -6.63 10.69 -13.76
CA LEU A 19 -5.36 11.41 -13.71
C LEU A 19 -5.25 12.32 -12.48
N GLU A 20 -6.34 13.00 -12.10
CA GLU A 20 -6.40 13.83 -10.89
C GLU A 20 -6.19 12.99 -9.63
N TRP A 21 -6.83 11.82 -9.55
CA TRP A 21 -6.61 10.89 -8.44
C TRP A 21 -5.17 10.38 -8.37
N LEU A 22 -4.49 10.20 -9.51
CA LEU A 22 -3.07 9.85 -9.51
C LEU A 22 -2.19 11.01 -9.00
N TYR A 23 -2.52 12.26 -9.34
CA TYR A 23 -1.82 13.41 -8.78
C TYR A 23 -2.00 13.52 -7.26
N ASP A 24 -3.21 13.29 -6.76
CA ASP A 24 -3.49 13.26 -5.34
C ASP A 24 -2.76 12.12 -4.64
N LEU A 25 -2.79 10.91 -5.20
CA LEU A 25 -2.03 9.78 -4.68
C LEU A 25 -0.54 10.11 -4.58
N GLN A 26 0.02 10.69 -5.64
CA GLN A 26 1.42 11.12 -5.66
C GLN A 26 1.69 12.20 -4.59
N ARG A 27 0.77 13.14 -4.39
CA ARG A 27 0.89 14.21 -3.40
C ARG A 27 0.87 13.65 -1.97
N VAL A 28 0.01 12.68 -1.70
CA VAL A 28 -0.07 12.00 -0.41
C VAL A 28 1.19 11.16 -0.18
N LEU A 29 1.65 10.41 -1.19
CA LEU A 29 2.88 9.61 -1.09
C LEU A 29 4.14 10.44 -0.82
N ARG A 30 4.25 11.65 -1.38
CA ARG A 30 5.36 12.57 -1.08
C ARG A 30 5.38 13.08 0.36
N ARG A 31 4.23 13.05 1.04
CA ARG A 31 4.05 13.51 2.43
C ARG A 31 3.95 12.32 3.40
N ASP A 32 4.12 11.10 2.90
CA ASP A 32 4.08 9.90 3.73
C ASP A 32 5.26 9.91 4.69
N ASP A 33 5.02 9.41 5.92
CA ASP A 33 6.04 9.43 6.97
C ASP A 33 7.23 8.55 6.59
N GLU A 34 8.46 9.06 6.66
CA GLU A 34 9.66 8.35 6.18
C GLU A 34 9.95 7.05 6.93
N VAL A 35 9.50 6.92 8.18
CA VAL A 35 9.77 5.78 9.06
C VAL A 35 8.62 4.79 9.08
N LEU A 36 7.40 5.27 9.30
CA LEU A 36 6.21 4.44 9.45
C LEU A 36 5.57 4.11 8.11
N ARG A 37 5.72 4.99 7.10
CA ARG A 37 5.11 4.90 5.76
C ARG A 37 3.67 4.34 5.75
N PRO A 38 2.74 4.90 6.56
CA PRO A 38 1.40 4.35 6.72
C PRO A 38 0.61 4.30 5.41
N VAL A 39 0.77 5.29 4.53
CA VAL A 39 0.07 5.32 3.23
C VAL A 39 0.59 4.19 2.35
N MET A 40 1.90 4.02 2.29
CA MET A 40 2.53 2.94 1.54
C MET A 40 2.13 1.55 2.07
N SER A 41 2.05 1.39 3.39
CA SER A 41 1.59 0.15 4.01
C SER A 41 0.15 -0.17 3.63
N GLN A 42 -0.73 0.84 3.56
CA GLN A 42 -2.12 0.66 3.13
C GLN A 42 -2.23 0.30 1.65
N LEU A 43 -1.45 0.96 0.78
CA LEU A 43 -1.37 0.64 -0.65
C LEU A 43 -0.99 -0.83 -0.89
N GLY A 44 -0.03 -1.35 -0.11
CA GLY A 44 0.35 -2.75 -0.13
C GLY A 44 -0.76 -3.68 0.37
N ALA A 45 -1.39 -3.35 1.51
CA ALA A 45 -2.49 -4.14 2.08
C ALA A 45 -3.70 -4.25 1.14
N TYR A 46 -4.01 -3.19 0.41
CA TYR A 46 -5.10 -3.15 -0.58
C TYR A 46 -4.69 -3.60 -1.98
N ARG A 47 -3.44 -4.04 -2.17
CA ARG A 47 -2.90 -4.50 -3.47
C ARG A 47 -3.15 -3.53 -4.63
N VAL A 48 -3.13 -2.22 -4.34
CA VAL A 48 -3.48 -1.17 -5.32
C VAL A 48 -2.52 -1.19 -6.51
N VAL A 49 -1.26 -1.53 -6.27
CA VAL A 49 -0.24 -1.64 -7.32
C VAL A 49 -0.60 -2.73 -8.32
N ASP A 50 -0.85 -3.95 -7.81
CA ASP A 50 -1.15 -5.14 -8.61
C ASP A 50 -2.49 -5.02 -9.33
N ASP A 51 -3.52 -4.60 -8.60
CA ASP A 51 -4.90 -4.70 -9.06
C ASP A 51 -5.37 -3.46 -9.83
N LYS A 52 -4.68 -2.32 -9.69
CA LYS A 52 -5.09 -1.03 -10.30
C LYS A 52 -3.98 -0.38 -11.12
N LEU A 53 -2.84 -0.07 -10.52
CA LEU A 53 -1.82 0.76 -11.17
C LEU A 53 -1.12 0.04 -12.34
N LEU A 54 -0.80 -1.25 -12.17
CA LEU A 54 -0.19 -2.05 -13.23
C LEU A 54 -1.13 -2.27 -14.43
N PRO A 55 -2.38 -2.73 -14.25
CA PRO A 55 -3.34 -2.82 -15.35
C PRO A 55 -3.58 -1.48 -16.06
N LEU A 56 -3.66 -0.38 -15.30
CA LEU A 56 -3.82 0.96 -15.84
C LEU A 56 -2.64 1.36 -16.74
N LEU A 57 -1.40 1.07 -16.33
CA LEU A 57 -0.21 1.34 -17.14
C LEU A 57 -0.23 0.54 -18.45
N LEU A 58 -0.61 -0.74 -18.39
CA LEU A 58 -0.58 -1.64 -19.53
C LEU A 58 -1.64 -1.27 -20.57
N GLU A 59 -2.83 -0.87 -20.14
CA GLU A 59 -3.93 -0.51 -21.04
C GLU A 59 -3.76 0.91 -21.64
N TYR A 60 -3.29 1.88 -20.85
CA TYR A 60 -3.23 3.31 -21.25
C TYR A 60 -1.81 3.82 -21.51
N ARG A 61 -0.95 2.98 -22.07
CA ARG A 61 0.48 3.26 -22.33
C ARG A 61 0.75 4.39 -23.34
N ASP A 62 -0.22 4.77 -24.16
CA ASP A 62 -0.09 5.88 -25.10
C ASP A 62 -0.38 7.25 -24.45
N ASP A 63 -1.00 7.27 -23.27
CA ASP A 63 -1.24 8.50 -22.51
C ASP A 63 0.01 8.89 -21.72
N ARG A 64 0.83 9.75 -22.32
CA ARG A 64 2.13 10.16 -21.77
C ARG A 64 2.00 10.82 -20.39
N ALA A 65 0.98 11.63 -20.14
CA ALA A 65 0.80 12.32 -18.86
C ALA A 65 0.51 11.32 -17.75
N LEU A 66 -0.37 10.34 -18.03
CA LEU A 66 -0.69 9.26 -17.13
C LEU A 66 0.52 8.36 -16.85
N VAL A 67 1.23 7.93 -17.89
CA VAL A 67 2.42 7.06 -17.76
C VAL A 67 3.50 7.72 -16.92
N LEU A 68 3.82 8.99 -17.17
CA LEU A 68 4.82 9.72 -16.38
C LEU A 68 4.41 9.85 -14.91
N THR A 69 3.11 10.04 -14.64
CA THR A 69 2.60 10.14 -13.28
C THR A 69 2.68 8.81 -12.55
N LEU A 70 2.29 7.71 -13.23
CA LEU A 70 2.43 6.34 -12.72
C LEU A 70 3.89 5.98 -12.46
N CYS A 71 4.81 6.28 -13.38
CA CYS A 71 6.24 6.03 -13.18
C CYS A 71 6.78 6.74 -11.94
N LYS A 72 6.40 7.99 -11.70
CA LYS A 72 6.79 8.71 -10.48
C LYS A 72 6.23 8.02 -9.22
N ILE A 73 4.97 7.58 -9.25
CA ILE A 73 4.36 6.82 -8.15
C ILE A 73 5.13 5.51 -7.92
N PHE A 74 5.40 4.74 -8.99
CA PHE A 74 6.15 3.49 -8.93
C PHE A 74 7.53 3.70 -8.31
N VAL A 75 8.27 4.71 -8.75
CA VAL A 75 9.57 5.05 -8.16
C VAL A 75 9.41 5.33 -6.66
N THR A 76 8.49 6.20 -6.26
CA THR A 76 8.24 6.53 -4.85
C THR A 76 7.87 5.32 -3.99
N ILE A 77 7.13 4.35 -4.53
CA ILE A 77 6.80 3.11 -3.82
C ILE A 77 7.89 2.03 -3.90
N THR A 78 8.86 2.15 -4.79
CA THR A 78 10.01 1.21 -4.85
C THR A 78 11.25 1.75 -4.15
N MET A 79 11.26 3.03 -3.74
CA MET A 79 12.35 3.59 -2.96
C MET A 79 12.59 2.76 -1.70
N PRO A 80 13.87 2.45 -1.39
CA PRO A 80 14.20 1.66 -0.21
C PRO A 80 13.67 2.34 1.05
N LEU A 81 13.23 1.51 2.00
CA LEU A 81 12.80 1.98 3.32
C LEU A 81 13.99 2.61 4.05
N HIS A 82 13.71 3.64 4.87
CA HIS A 82 14.70 4.17 5.79
C HIS A 82 15.24 3.03 6.68
N GLN A 83 16.51 3.10 7.10
CA GLN A 83 17.15 2.01 7.85
C GLN A 83 16.39 1.70 9.16
N ASP A 84 15.89 2.75 9.82
CA ASP A 84 15.07 2.65 11.03
C ASP A 84 13.70 2.02 10.76
N ALA A 85 13.10 2.31 9.60
CA ALA A 85 11.85 1.70 9.16
C ALA A 85 12.02 0.20 8.90
N ALA A 86 13.12 -0.19 8.24
CA ALA A 86 13.43 -1.60 7.97
C ALA A 86 13.61 -2.39 9.28
N ALA A 87 14.21 -1.79 10.30
CA ALA A 87 14.30 -2.38 11.64
C ALA A 87 12.94 -2.50 12.32
N ALA A 88 12.09 -1.47 12.25
CA ALA A 88 10.73 -1.46 12.81
C ALA A 88 9.77 -2.44 12.10
N LEU A 89 9.94 -2.66 10.79
CA LEU A 89 9.15 -3.65 10.05
C LEU A 89 9.49 -5.08 10.50
N ARG A 90 10.77 -5.37 10.77
CA ARG A 90 11.19 -6.69 11.26
C ARG A 90 10.57 -7.00 12.62
N THR A 91 10.49 -6.02 13.51
CA THR A 91 9.86 -6.20 14.83
C THR A 91 8.34 -6.29 14.75
N THR A 92 7.69 -5.54 13.85
CA THR A 92 6.23 -5.65 13.65
C THR A 92 5.81 -6.92 12.91
N VAL A 93 6.60 -7.44 11.97
CA VAL A 93 6.38 -8.76 11.35
C VAL A 93 6.59 -9.86 12.40
N ALA A 94 7.62 -9.78 13.24
CA ALA A 94 7.78 -10.71 14.37
C ALA A 94 6.56 -10.64 15.31
N ARG A 95 6.03 -9.44 15.57
CA ARG A 95 4.80 -9.25 16.35
C ARG A 95 3.59 -9.89 15.68
N LYS A 96 3.43 -9.71 14.37
CA LYS A 96 2.34 -10.33 13.60
C LYS A 96 2.46 -11.85 13.52
N VAL A 97 3.67 -12.39 13.48
CA VAL A 97 3.93 -13.85 13.56
C VAL A 97 3.52 -14.37 14.93
N VAL A 98 3.89 -13.68 16.02
CA VAL A 98 3.44 -14.00 17.38
C VAL A 98 1.92 -13.88 17.53
N ASP A 99 1.30 -12.87 16.90
CA ASP A 99 -0.16 -12.71 16.89
C ASP A 99 -0.87 -13.81 16.08
N ASN A 100 -0.21 -14.40 15.07
CA ASN A 100 -0.75 -15.50 14.27
C ASN A 100 -0.51 -16.87 14.92
N ASP A 101 0.61 -17.05 15.64
CA ASP A 101 0.90 -18.19 16.50
C ASP A 101 0.25 -18.00 17.89
N GLY A 102 -1.09 -17.91 17.89
CA GLY A 102 -1.91 -18.48 18.96
C GLY A 102 -1.70 -18.04 20.42
N ASP A 103 -1.02 -16.93 20.75
CA ASP A 103 -0.90 -16.49 22.14
C ASP A 103 -1.84 -15.32 22.47
N GLN A 104 -3.12 -15.65 22.62
CA GLN A 104 -4.18 -14.73 23.06
C GLN A 104 -3.92 -14.15 24.47
N GLY A 105 -2.93 -14.66 25.22
CA GLY A 105 -2.56 -14.17 26.54
C GLY A 105 -1.80 -12.84 26.52
N LEU A 106 -0.81 -12.71 25.64
CA LEU A 106 0.07 -11.54 25.61
C LEU A 106 -0.66 -10.27 25.13
N ALA A 107 -1.57 -10.41 24.16
CA ALA A 107 -2.38 -9.30 23.65
C ALA A 107 -3.36 -8.74 24.70
N ARG A 108 -3.88 -9.61 25.59
CA ARG A 108 -4.73 -9.20 26.72
C ARG A 108 -3.91 -8.47 27.79
N GLU A 109 -2.71 -8.96 28.08
CA GLU A 109 -1.85 -8.34 29.09
C GLU A 109 -1.34 -6.96 28.66
N LEU A 110 -0.99 -6.77 27.39
CA LEU A 110 -0.58 -5.46 26.88
C LEU A 110 -1.74 -4.45 26.85
N ARG A 111 -2.99 -4.90 26.63
CA ARG A 111 -4.18 -4.05 26.78
C ARG A 111 -4.41 -3.67 28.24
N ALA A 112 -4.33 -4.63 29.16
CA ALA A 112 -4.49 -4.38 30.59
C ALA A 112 -3.42 -3.41 31.14
N ARG A 113 -2.16 -3.53 30.71
CA ARG A 113 -1.09 -2.60 31.09
C ARG A 113 -1.31 -1.20 30.54
N ARG A 114 -1.87 -1.09 29.33
CA ARG A 114 -2.17 0.21 28.71
C ARG A 114 -3.36 0.90 29.37
N GLU A 115 -4.38 0.15 29.78
CA GLU A 115 -5.52 0.67 30.56
C GLU A 115 -5.12 1.08 31.99
N ALA A 116 -4.27 0.29 32.65
CA ALA A 116 -3.74 0.62 33.99
C ALA A 116 -2.88 1.89 33.99
N ALA A 117 -2.07 2.11 32.96
CA ALA A 117 -1.27 3.32 32.81
C ALA A 117 -2.12 4.57 32.55
N VAL A 118 -3.27 4.43 31.89
CA VAL A 118 -4.23 5.53 31.66
C VAL A 118 -5.04 5.84 32.91
N ALA A 119 -5.33 4.84 33.76
CA ALA A 119 -6.05 5.04 35.01
C ALA A 119 -5.19 5.67 36.13
N GLN A 120 -3.86 5.74 35.95
CA GLN A 120 -2.92 6.35 36.89
C GLN A 120 -2.48 7.77 36.48
N ALA A 121 -3.02 8.30 35.38
CA ALA A 121 -2.83 9.68 34.92
C ALA A 121 -4.11 10.50 35.15
#